data_AF-A0A2N1C4M3-F1
#
_entry.id   AF-A0A2N1C4M3-F1
#
_cell.length_a   1.000
_cell.length_b   1.000
_cell.length_c   1.000
_cell.angle_alpha   90.00
_cell.angle_beta   90.00
_cell.angle_gamma   90.00
#
_symmetry.space_group_name_H-M   'P 1'
#
loop_
_entity.id
_entity.type
_entity.pdbx_description
1 polymer ?
#
loop_
_entity_poly.entity_id
_entity_poly.type
_entity_poly.pdbx_seq_one_letter_code
_entity_poly.pdbx_strand_id
1 'polypeptide(L)'
;MCPFYRGKIMNITKSVKVSIYSGLVSVVIGLITFTLNWNLWEFFEGLLPGYNIFLFPGNLTLIYFWHPIFTEEVNFWPKLLMLLLGQFVVVSSCVAMISNLYKFFDTKLHNKQINQDK
;
A
#
# COMPACT_ATOMS: atom_id res chain seq x y z
N MET A 1 -22.54 0.49 -30.69
CA MET A 1 -21.70 0.65 -29.49
C MET A 1 -22.40 -0.04 -28.32
N CYS A 2 -21.93 -1.22 -27.89
CA CYS A 2 -22.66 -2.07 -26.93
C CYS A 2 -22.66 -1.51 -25.49
N PRO A 3 -23.81 -1.54 -24.78
CA PRO A 3 -23.93 -1.01 -23.41
C PRO A 3 -23.18 -1.86 -22.36
N PHE A 4 -22.82 -3.11 -22.69
CA PHE A 4 -22.15 -4.04 -21.77
C PHE A 4 -20.70 -3.62 -21.41
N TYR A 5 -19.99 -2.94 -22.31
CA TYR A 5 -18.62 -2.49 -22.04
C TYR A 5 -18.56 -1.29 -21.08
N ARG A 6 -19.65 -0.51 -21.00
CA ARG A 6 -19.75 0.71 -20.18
C ARG A 6 -19.81 0.41 -18.68
N GLY A 7 -20.53 -0.65 -18.28
CA GLY A 7 -20.66 -1.07 -16.87
C GLY A 7 -19.35 -1.64 -16.28
N LYS A 8 -18.54 -2.29 -17.12
CA LYS A 8 -17.25 -2.88 -16.71
C LYS A 8 -16.19 -1.80 -16.45
N ILE A 9 -16.12 -0.78 -17.31
CA ILE A 9 -15.19 0.36 -17.17
C ILE A 9 -15.49 1.17 -15.89
N MET A 10 -16.77 1.43 -15.61
CA MET A 10 -17.18 2.23 -14.45
C MET A 10 -16.79 1.59 -13.09
N ASN A 11 -16.86 0.25 -12.98
CA ASN A 11 -16.43 -0.47 -11.78
C ASN A 11 -14.90 -0.51 -11.62
N ILE A 12 -14.16 -0.60 -12.72
CA ILE A 12 -12.68 -0.55 -12.69
C ILE A 12 -12.20 0.81 -12.19
N THR A 13 -12.78 1.92 -12.67
CA THR A 13 -12.42 3.26 -12.18
C THR A 13 -12.73 3.46 -10.70
N LYS A 14 -13.81 2.87 -10.17
CA LYS A 14 -14.11 2.91 -8.74
C LYS A 14 -13.07 2.13 -7.93
N SER A 15 -12.70 0.93 -8.38
CA SER A 15 -11.68 0.10 -7.73
C SER A 15 -10.29 0.76 -7.75
N VAL A 16 -9.91 1.43 -8.84
CA VAL A 16 -8.66 2.19 -8.92
C VAL A 16 -8.68 3.39 -7.98
N LYS A 17 -9.80 4.14 -7.91
CA LYS A 17 -9.95 5.25 -6.96
C LYS A 17 -9.82 4.78 -5.51
N VAL A 18 -10.41 3.64 -5.15
CA VAL A 18 -10.27 3.05 -3.81
C VAL A 18 -8.81 2.70 -3.50
N SER A 19 -8.08 2.14 -4.47
CA SER A 19 -6.64 1.82 -4.30
C SER A 19 -5.77 3.05 -4.07
N ILE A 20 -6.03 4.13 -4.82
CA ILE A 20 -5.29 5.39 -4.65
C ILE A 20 -5.63 6.02 -3.29
N TYR A 21 -6.90 5.99 -2.89
CA TYR A 21 -7.34 6.58 -1.63
C TYR A 21 -6.78 5.80 -0.42
N SER A 22 -6.74 4.47 -0.48
CA SER A 22 -6.13 3.66 0.58
C SER A 22 -4.62 3.89 0.68
N GLY A 23 -3.93 4.04 -0.45
CA GLY A 23 -2.52 4.44 -0.49
C GLY A 23 -2.29 5.81 0.17
N LEU A 24 -3.12 6.80 -0.14
CA LEU A 24 -3.06 8.14 0.48
C LEU A 24 -3.30 8.11 1.98
N VAL A 25 -4.29 7.35 2.45
CA VAL A 25 -4.57 7.20 3.89
C VAL A 25 -3.37 6.58 4.61
N SER A 26 -2.73 5.57 4.01
CA SER A 26 -1.50 5.00 4.58
C SER A 26 -0.40 6.03 4.69
N VAL A 27 -0.16 6.85 3.66
CA VAL A 27 0.88 7.92 3.70
C VAL A 27 0.62 8.89 4.84
N VAL A 28 -0.63 9.29 5.07
CA VAL A 28 -1.01 10.17 6.18
C VAL A 28 -0.72 9.52 7.53
N ILE A 29 -1.07 8.25 7.70
CA ILE A 29 -0.77 7.49 8.93
C ILE A 29 0.75 7.40 9.13
N GLY A 30 1.51 7.05 8.09
CA GLY A 30 2.97 7.00 8.14
C GLY A 30 3.62 8.33 8.51
N LEU A 31 3.11 9.44 7.96
CA LEU A 31 3.57 10.78 8.28
C LEU A 31 3.32 11.12 9.75
N ILE A 32 2.11 10.84 10.25
CA ILE A 32 1.74 11.09 11.65
C ILE A 32 2.60 10.23 12.59
N THR A 33 2.70 8.93 12.34
CA THR A 33 3.49 8.02 13.18
C THR A 33 4.97 8.37 13.15
N PHE A 34 5.53 8.78 12.01
CA PHE A 34 6.92 9.23 11.91
C PHE A 34 7.17 10.53 12.67
N THR A 35 6.27 11.51 12.51
CA THR A 35 6.37 12.80 13.22
C THR A 35 6.25 12.61 14.73
N LEU A 36 5.31 11.77 15.17
CA LEU A 36 5.16 11.41 16.58
C LEU A 36 6.42 10.72 17.11
N ASN A 37 6.97 9.75 16.38
CA ASN A 37 8.20 9.08 16.81
C ASN A 37 9.40 10.01 16.89
N TRP A 38 9.50 10.98 16.00
CA TRP A 38 10.57 11.98 16.08
C TRP A 38 10.38 12.93 17.26
N ASN A 39 9.16 13.40 17.51
CA ASN A 39 8.87 14.35 18.59
C ASN A 39 8.95 13.72 19.98
N LEU A 40 8.51 12.46 20.10
CA LEU A 40 8.49 11.70 21.36
C LEU A 40 9.78 10.87 21.56
N TRP A 41 10.76 10.98 20.66
CA TRP A 41 12.03 10.26 20.76
C TRP A 41 12.78 10.58 22.05
N GLU A 42 12.82 11.86 22.44
CA GLU A 42 13.41 12.30 23.72
C GLU A 42 12.61 11.84 24.94
N PHE A 43 11.31 11.59 24.78
CA PHE A 43 10.43 11.21 25.90
C PHE A 43 10.40 9.70 26.15
N PHE A 44 10.61 8.91 25.10
CA PHE A 44 10.62 7.45 25.16
C PHE A 44 12.04 6.83 25.15
N GLU A 45 13.09 7.65 25.08
CA GLU A 45 14.50 7.23 24.98
C GLU A 45 14.73 6.17 23.87
N GLY A 46 13.96 6.24 22.78
CA GLY A 46 14.02 5.23 21.72
C GLY A 46 12.78 5.18 20.83
N LEU A 47 12.68 4.11 20.03
CA LEU A 47 11.55 3.89 19.12
C LEU A 47 10.26 3.71 19.93
N LEU A 48 9.22 4.45 19.57
CA LEU A 48 7.90 4.28 20.19
C LEU A 48 7.42 2.81 20.10
N PRO A 49 6.86 2.24 21.17
CA PRO A 49 6.26 0.92 21.13
C PRO A 49 5.10 0.93 20.11
N GLY A 50 5.23 0.12 19.05
CA GLY A 50 4.28 0.07 17.92
C GLY A 50 4.73 0.81 16.65
N TYR A 51 5.79 1.60 16.72
CA TYR A 51 6.36 2.30 15.56
C TYR A 51 6.70 1.35 14.41
N ASN A 52 7.37 0.24 14.73
CA ASN A 52 7.78 -0.76 13.75
C ASN A 52 6.58 -1.47 13.06
N ILE A 53 5.41 -1.51 13.69
CA ILE A 53 4.22 -2.18 13.16
C ILE A 53 3.51 -1.25 12.17
N PHE A 54 3.26 0.00 12.58
CA PHE A 54 2.61 1.00 11.72
C PHE A 54 3.46 1.36 10.51
N LEU A 55 4.77 1.31 10.64
CA LEU A 55 5.71 1.61 9.56
C LEU A 55 6.31 0.38 8.90
N PHE A 56 5.89 -0.82 9.29
CA PHE A 56 6.36 -2.08 8.72
C PHE A 56 6.43 -2.09 7.18
N PRO A 57 5.37 -1.70 6.43
CA PRO A 57 5.44 -1.69 4.97
C PRO A 57 6.46 -0.69 4.40
N GLY A 58 6.66 0.46 5.06
CA GLY A 58 7.67 1.46 4.68
C GLY A 58 9.10 1.05 5.08
N ASN A 59 9.26 0.44 6.25
CA ASN A 59 10.55 -0.05 6.76
C ASN A 59 11.07 -1.24 5.95
N LEU A 60 10.20 -2.13 5.46
CA LEU A 60 10.60 -3.22 4.57
C LEU A 60 11.24 -2.69 3.28
N THR A 61 10.62 -1.69 2.64
CA THR A 61 11.21 -1.05 1.47
C THR A 61 12.48 -0.30 1.83
N LEU A 62 12.52 0.37 2.98
CA LEU A 62 13.71 1.05 3.49
C LEU A 62 14.90 0.10 3.68
N ILE A 63 14.68 -1.07 4.27
CA ILE A 63 15.74 -2.05 4.58
C ILE A 63 16.20 -2.82 3.33
N TYR A 64 15.27 -3.22 2.45
CA TYR A 64 15.63 -4.09 1.33
C TYR A 64 15.97 -3.33 0.04
N PHE A 65 15.29 -2.21 -0.23
CA PHE A 65 15.49 -1.45 -1.46
C PHE A 65 16.44 -0.28 -1.26
N TRP A 66 16.29 0.47 -0.16
CA TRP A 66 16.98 1.74 0.01
C TRP A 66 18.29 1.63 0.79
N HIS A 67 18.38 0.74 1.77
CA HIS A 67 19.60 0.47 2.56
C HIS A 67 20.84 0.10 1.72
N PRO A 68 20.75 -0.71 0.65
CA PRO A 68 21.92 -0.96 -0.21
C PRO A 68 22.29 0.25 -1.10
N ILE A 69 21.36 1.19 -1.32
CA ILE A 69 21.59 2.39 -2.15
C ILE A 69 22.25 3.50 -1.33
N PHE A 70 21.97 3.57 -0.03
CA PHE A 70 22.51 4.59 0.87
C PHE A 70 23.30 3.92 2.01
N THR A 71 24.62 3.84 1.81
CA THR A 71 25.56 3.26 2.78
C THR A 71 26.02 4.24 3.86
N GLU A 72 25.61 5.51 3.75
CA GLU A 72 25.88 6.58 4.73
C GLU A 72 24.66 6.85 5.60
N GLU A 73 24.89 7.38 6.81
CA GLU A 73 23.83 7.79 7.74
C GLU A 73 22.91 8.83 7.08
N VAL A 74 21.79 8.34 6.56
CA VAL A 74 20.87 9.15 5.75
C VAL A 74 20.21 10.20 6.64
N ASN A 75 20.33 11.46 6.21
CA ASN A 75 19.63 12.59 6.83
C ASN A 75 18.12 12.33 6.97
N PHE A 76 17.53 13.02 7.94
CA PHE A 76 16.11 12.91 8.31
C PHE A 76 15.14 12.98 7.11
N TRP A 77 15.31 13.97 6.24
CA TRP A 77 14.42 14.25 5.11
C TRP A 77 14.36 13.12 4.07
N PRO A 78 15.50 12.61 3.54
CA PRO A 78 15.46 11.47 2.63
C PRO A 78 14.87 10.21 3.27
N LYS A 79 15.13 9.99 4.57
CA LYS A 79 14.54 8.86 5.32
C LYS A 79 13.02 8.95 5.38
N LEU A 80 12.47 10.13 5.65
CA LEU A 80 11.03 10.38 5.64
C LEU A 80 10.42 10.15 4.25
N LEU A 81 11.04 10.71 3.21
CA LEU A 81 10.51 10.62 1.84
C LEU A 81 10.46 9.17 1.34
N MET A 82 11.53 8.39 1.56
CA MET A 82 11.58 6.98 1.17
C MET A 82 10.56 6.13 1.89
N LEU A 83 10.36 6.39 3.18
CA LEU A 83 9.42 5.69 4.03
C LEU A 83 7.97 5.94 3.58
N LEU A 84 7.62 7.19 3.26
CA LEU A 84 6.30 7.55 2.73
C LEU A 84 6.07 6.95 1.34
N LEU A 85 7.07 6.99 0.46
CA LEU A 85 7.02 6.36 -0.86
C LEU A 85 6.86 4.83 -0.74
N GLY A 86 7.61 4.21 0.17
CA GLY A 86 7.53 2.80 0.48
C GLY A 86 6.12 2.38 0.93
N GLN A 87 5.53 3.12 1.88
CA GLN A 87 4.16 2.87 2.32
C GLN A 87 3.14 3.01 1.18
N PHE A 88 3.25 4.07 0.37
CA PHE A 88 2.34 4.29 -0.74
C PHE A 88 2.39 3.15 -1.77
N VAL A 89 3.60 2.74 -2.17
CA VAL A 89 3.82 1.71 -3.19
C VAL A 89 3.33 0.34 -2.68
N VAL A 90 3.70 -0.04 -1.46
CA VAL A 90 3.32 -1.34 -0.89
C VAL A 90 1.81 -1.43 -0.73
N VAL A 91 1.16 -0.42 -0.14
CA VAL A 91 -0.30 -0.44 0.08
C VAL A 91 -1.08 -0.40 -1.23
N SER A 92 -0.68 0.43 -2.18
CA SER A 92 -1.33 0.49 -3.50
C SER A 92 -1.18 -0.83 -4.28
N SER A 93 0.00 -1.46 -4.19
CA SER A 93 0.27 -2.77 -4.80
C SER A 93 -0.58 -3.88 -4.17
N CYS A 94 -0.64 -3.96 -2.84
CA CYS A 94 -1.47 -4.93 -2.13
C CYS A 94 -2.94 -4.81 -2.51
N VAL A 95 -3.49 -3.59 -2.56
CA VAL A 95 -4.90 -3.37 -2.92
C VAL A 95 -5.16 -3.76 -4.38
N ALA A 96 -4.21 -3.47 -5.28
CA ALA A 96 -4.28 -3.89 -6.68
C ALA A 96 -4.25 -5.42 -6.82
N MET A 97 -3.36 -6.12 -6.10
CA MET A 97 -3.29 -7.58 -6.09
C MET A 97 -4.58 -8.21 -5.57
N ILE A 98 -5.11 -7.73 -4.45
CA ILE A 98 -6.38 -8.23 -3.88
C ILE A 98 -7.53 -8.03 -4.87
N SER A 99 -7.60 -6.85 -5.50
CA SER A 99 -8.63 -6.55 -6.50
C SER A 99 -8.53 -7.46 -7.74
N ASN A 100 -7.32 -7.79 -8.18
CA ASN A 100 -7.09 -8.71 -9.29
C ASN A 100 -7.39 -10.17 -8.91
N LEU A 101 -7.02 -10.59 -7.70
CA LEU A 101 -7.37 -11.89 -7.16
C LEU A 101 -8.89 -12.07 -7.10
N TYR A 102 -9.62 -11.08 -6.58
CA TYR A 102 -11.08 -11.13 -6.51
C TYR A 102 -11.72 -11.33 -7.89
N LYS A 103 -11.26 -10.58 -8.89
CA LYS A 103 -11.70 -10.74 -10.30
C LYS A 103 -11.36 -12.11 -10.87
N PHE A 104 -10.17 -12.64 -10.56
CA PHE A 104 -9.74 -13.95 -11.01
C PHE A 104 -10.62 -15.07 -10.43
N PHE A 105 -10.91 -14.99 -9.13
CA PHE A 105 -11.80 -15.95 -8.45
C PHE A 105 -13.23 -15.88 -8.98
N ASP A 106 -13.78 -14.68 -9.17
CA ASP A 106 -15.12 -14.47 -9.73
C ASP A 106 -15.24 -15.09 -11.14
N THR A 107 -14.26 -14.84 -12.00
CA THR A 107 -14.20 -15.41 -13.36
C THR A 107 -14.11 -16.94 -13.31
N LYS A 108 -13.30 -17.48 -12.39
CA LYS A 108 -13.13 -18.94 -12.23
C LYS A 108 -14.40 -19.61 -11.72
N LEU A 109 -15.14 -18.95 -10.80
CA LEU A 109 -16.40 -19.44 -10.26
C LEU A 109 -17.48 -19.48 -11.36
N HIS A 110 -17.62 -18.40 -12.13
CA HIS A 110 -18.58 -18.31 -13.23
C HIS A 110 -18.31 -19.37 -14.32
N ASN A 111 -17.05 -19.60 -14.69
CA ASN A 111 -16.70 -20.62 -15.69
C ASN A 111 -16.97 -22.06 -15.19
N LYS A 112 -16.88 -22.30 -13.88
CA LYS A 112 -17.24 -23.60 -13.29
C LYS A 112 -18.73 -23.88 -13.40
N GLN A 113 -19.59 -22.88 -13.22
CA GLN A 113 -21.06 -23.02 -13.34
C GLN A 113 -21.47 -23.37 -14.78
N ILE A 114 -20.92 -22.67 -15.79
CA ILE A 114 -21.24 -22.93 -17.21
C ILE A 114 -20.90 -24.37 -17.65
N ASN A 115 -19.85 -24.97 -17.10
CA ASN A 115 -19.45 -26.35 -17.44
C ASN A 115 -20.27 -27.42 -16.69
N GLN A 116 -21.15 -27.05 -15.76
CA GLN A 116 -22.04 -27.99 -15.07
C GLN A 116 -23.46 -28.01 -15.68
N ASP A 117 -23.84 -26.94 -16.39
CA ASP A 117 -25.13 -26.80 -17.10
C ASP A 117 -25.11 -27.35 -18.54
N LYS A 118 -24.01 -27.98 -18.96
CA LYS A 118 -23.77 -28.47 -20.33
C LYS A 118 -23.51 -29.97 -20.33
#